data_AF-A0A2G9UUC2-F1
#
_entry.id   AF-A0A2G9UUC2-F1
#
_cell.length_a   1.000
_cell.length_b   1.000
_cell.length_c   1.000
_cell.angle_alpha   90.00
_cell.angle_beta   90.00
_cell.angle_gamma   90.00
#
_symmetry.space_group_name_H-M   'P 1'
#
loop_
_entity.id
_entity.type
_entity.pdbx_description
1 polymer ?
#
loop_
_entity_poly.entity_id
_entity_poly.type
_entity_poly.pdbx_seq_one_letter_code
_entity_poly.pdbx_strand_id
1 'polypeptide(L)'
;MSQYTQQNISPVTQITFRQTFRTISFVAETSTFAYIGMAFFTIKLNFQPSLIFWCIVLCLVSRALNIFPISYAVNKCRREVQISMKNQIVLWFSGMRGAVCFALVLYMEVEKEKKSVILTTTLVLILFTTLFLGGTAMPFISFINKCYPDERPRRRRRSLRRRGDAVVMSKTQEMVCRP
;
A
#
# COMPACT_ATOMS: atom_id res chain seq x y z
N MET A 1 -7.18 9.36 -14.92
CA MET A 1 -8.19 8.89 -15.90
C MET A 1 -9.55 8.50 -15.30
N SER A 2 -9.70 8.15 -14.01
CA SER A 2 -10.99 7.60 -13.50
C SER A 2 -12.07 8.62 -13.12
N GLN A 3 -11.74 9.90 -12.89
CA GLN A 3 -12.75 10.84 -12.37
C GLN A 3 -13.92 11.09 -13.34
N TYR A 4 -13.68 11.03 -14.65
CA TYR A 4 -14.72 11.27 -15.65
C TYR A 4 -15.45 9.98 -16.05
N THR A 5 -14.74 8.86 -16.22
CA THR A 5 -15.35 7.57 -16.59
C THR A 5 -16.19 6.99 -15.45
N GLN A 6 -15.83 7.19 -14.19
CA GLN A 6 -16.61 6.69 -13.05
C GLN A 6 -17.95 7.40 -12.87
N GLN A 7 -18.17 8.57 -13.48
CA GLN A 7 -19.47 9.26 -13.41
C GLN A 7 -20.41 8.85 -14.55
N ASN A 8 -19.86 8.35 -15.66
CA ASN A 8 -20.63 7.99 -16.86
C ASN A 8 -20.90 6.48 -16.99
N ILE A 9 -20.34 5.67 -16.09
CA ILE A 9 -20.48 4.21 -16.09
C ILE A 9 -21.51 3.77 -15.06
N SER A 10 -22.37 2.81 -15.42
CA SER A 10 -23.40 2.27 -14.52
C SER A 10 -22.80 1.84 -13.17
N PRO A 11 -23.52 2.03 -12.04
CA PRO A 11 -23.03 1.66 -10.72
C PRO A 11 -22.71 0.16 -10.62
N VAL A 12 -23.41 -0.68 -11.38
CA VAL A 12 -23.16 -2.12 -11.48
C VAL A 12 -21.79 -2.38 -12.11
N THR A 13 -21.50 -1.74 -13.24
CA THR A 13 -20.21 -1.87 -13.93
C THR A 13 -19.05 -1.37 -13.06
N GLN A 14 -19.22 -0.31 -12.28
CA GLN A 14 -18.18 0.17 -11.34
C GLN A 14 -17.85 -0.86 -10.24
N ILE A 15 -18.86 -1.54 -9.71
CA ILE A 15 -18.69 -2.58 -8.69
C ILE A 15 -17.97 -3.78 -9.31
N THR A 16 -18.41 -4.23 -10.49
CA THR A 16 -17.78 -5.32 -11.22
C THR A 16 -16.31 -5.03 -11.51
N PHE A 17 -15.98 -3.86 -12.08
CA PHE A 17 -14.58 -3.49 -12.34
C PHE A 17 -13.75 -3.43 -11.06
N ARG A 18 -14.26 -2.86 -9.97
CA ARG A 18 -13.54 -2.85 -8.68
C ARG A 18 -13.25 -4.26 -8.19
N GLN A 19 -14.22 -5.17 -8.32
CA GLN A 19 -14.03 -6.56 -7.93
C GLN A 19 -13.02 -7.27 -8.83
N THR A 20 -13.11 -7.09 -10.15
CA THR A 20 -12.15 -7.66 -11.12
C THR A 20 -10.73 -7.15 -10.89
N PHE A 21 -10.54 -5.84 -10.66
CA PHE A 21 -9.20 -5.32 -10.33
C PHE A 21 -8.67 -5.85 -9.01
N ARG A 22 -9.56 -6.04 -8.01
CA ARG A 22 -9.18 -6.62 -6.74
C ARG A 22 -8.73 -8.08 -6.89
N THR A 23 -9.43 -8.87 -7.68
CA THR A 23 -9.05 -10.27 -7.93
C THR A 23 -7.77 -10.37 -8.74
N ILE A 24 -7.61 -9.57 -9.80
CA ILE A 24 -6.36 -9.53 -10.60
C ILE A 24 -5.17 -9.12 -9.72
N SER A 25 -5.34 -8.09 -8.88
CA SER A 25 -4.28 -7.65 -7.98
C SER A 25 -3.89 -8.73 -6.97
N PHE A 26 -4.87 -9.46 -6.44
CA PHE A 26 -4.63 -10.57 -5.52
C PHE A 26 -3.92 -11.76 -6.19
N VAL A 27 -4.28 -12.09 -7.44
CA VAL A 27 -3.61 -13.13 -8.22
C VAL A 27 -2.16 -12.72 -8.53
N ALA A 28 -1.95 -11.49 -9.01
CA ALA A 28 -0.61 -10.96 -9.31
C ALA A 28 0.29 -10.88 -8.06
N GLU A 29 -0.31 -10.56 -6.91
CA GLU A 29 0.39 -10.58 -5.64
C GLU A 29 0.82 -12.01 -5.26
N THR A 30 -0.10 -12.97 -5.36
CA THR A 30 0.17 -14.37 -5.02
C THR A 30 1.22 -14.97 -5.94
N SER A 31 1.19 -14.67 -7.25
CA SER A 31 2.20 -15.14 -8.20
C SER A 31 3.59 -14.58 -7.91
N THR A 32 3.69 -13.31 -7.53
CA THR A 32 4.97 -12.69 -7.14
C THR A 32 5.56 -13.36 -5.90
N PHE A 33 4.74 -13.64 -4.88
CA PHE A 33 5.19 -14.35 -3.68
C PHE A 33 5.67 -15.76 -3.98
N ALA A 34 4.94 -16.50 -4.82
CA ALA A 34 5.35 -17.84 -5.24
C ALA A 34 6.72 -17.81 -5.96
N TYR A 35 6.94 -16.84 -6.85
CA TYR A 35 8.21 -16.69 -7.56
C TYR A 35 9.39 -16.38 -6.63
N ILE A 36 9.21 -15.43 -5.70
CA ILE A 36 10.21 -15.07 -4.70
C ILE A 36 10.55 -16.27 -3.80
N GLY A 37 9.52 -17.04 -3.39
CA GLY A 37 9.71 -18.25 -2.59
C GLY A 37 10.53 -19.32 -3.31
N MET A 38 10.23 -19.59 -4.59
CA MET A 38 11.02 -20.51 -5.41
C MET A 38 12.46 -20.02 -5.59
N ALA A 39 12.65 -18.73 -5.90
CA ALA A 39 13.97 -18.14 -6.10
C ALA A 39 14.84 -18.19 -4.83
N PHE A 40 14.24 -18.14 -3.65
CA PHE A 40 14.96 -18.23 -2.38
C PHE A 40 15.62 -19.61 -2.16
N PHE A 41 14.95 -20.71 -2.53
CA PHE A 41 15.48 -22.07 -2.34
C PHE A 41 16.65 -22.42 -3.27
N THR A 42 16.79 -21.73 -4.40
CA THR A 42 17.80 -22.05 -5.42
C THR A 42 19.20 -21.52 -5.10
N ILE A 43 19.35 -20.52 -4.23
CA ILE A 43 20.63 -19.80 -4.09
C ILE A 43 21.43 -20.29 -2.87
N LYS A 44 22.67 -20.72 -3.08
CA LYS A 44 23.60 -21.10 -2.00
C LYS A 44 24.09 -19.86 -1.25
N LEU A 45 23.82 -19.83 0.06
CA LEU A 45 24.20 -18.74 0.97
C LEU A 45 25.73 -18.63 1.13
N ASN A 46 26.35 -17.72 0.39
CA ASN A 46 27.59 -17.08 0.83
C ASN A 46 27.26 -15.63 1.18
N PHE A 47 26.73 -15.42 2.40
CA PHE A 47 26.24 -14.12 2.82
C PHE A 47 26.96 -13.62 4.06
N GLN A 48 27.34 -12.34 4.02
CA GLN A 48 27.63 -11.61 5.24
C GLN A 48 26.31 -11.06 5.80
N PRO A 49 25.74 -11.67 6.86
CA PRO A 49 24.44 -11.27 7.42
C PRO A 49 24.44 -9.82 7.93
N SER A 50 25.61 -9.29 8.30
CA SER A 50 25.80 -7.91 8.73
C SER A 50 25.37 -6.89 7.67
N LEU A 51 25.60 -7.15 6.39
CA LEU A 51 25.20 -6.24 5.30
C LEU A 51 23.69 -6.20 5.11
N ILE A 52 23.02 -7.35 5.21
CA ILE A 52 21.56 -7.43 5.11
C ILE A 52 20.92 -6.64 6.25
N PHE A 53 21.39 -6.83 7.49
CA PHE A 53 20.84 -6.13 8.65
C PHE A 53 20.95 -4.61 8.50
N TRP A 54 22.13 -4.11 8.09
CA TRP A 54 22.32 -2.69 7.82
C TRP A 54 21.44 -2.18 6.68
N CYS A 55 21.26 -2.95 5.60
CA CYS A 55 20.34 -2.58 4.52
C CYS A 55 18.89 -2.45 4.99
N ILE A 56 18.41 -3.32 5.89
CA ILE A 56 17.05 -3.24 6.45
C ILE A 56 16.89 -1.94 7.24
N VAL A 57 17.83 -1.66 8.15
CA VAL A 57 17.80 -0.47 9.01
C VAL A 57 17.87 0.80 8.16
N LEU A 58 18.83 0.87 7.22
CA LEU A 58 18.98 2.01 6.32
C LEU A 58 17.75 2.21 5.43
N CYS A 59 17.08 1.14 4.99
CA CYS A 59 15.85 1.24 4.21
C CYS A 59 14.68 1.82 5.03
N LEU A 60 14.55 1.43 6.31
CA LEU A 60 13.53 1.98 7.20
C LEU A 60 13.80 3.45 7.53
N VAL A 61 15.06 3.78 7.80
CA VAL A 61 15.50 5.16 8.08
C VAL A 61 15.34 6.05 6.85
N SER A 62 15.73 5.60 5.66
CA SER A 62 15.57 6.38 4.42
C SER A 62 14.11 6.69 4.14
N ARG A 63 13.20 5.74 4.40
CA ARG A 63 11.76 5.97 4.33
C ARG A 63 11.29 7.00 5.34
N ALA A 64 11.69 6.88 6.59
CA ALA A 64 11.36 7.86 7.62
C ALA A 64 11.83 9.27 7.21
N LEU A 65 13.09 9.39 6.81
CA LEU A 65 13.69 10.64 6.34
C LEU A 65 13.03 11.22 5.08
N ASN A 66 12.32 10.44 4.28
CA ASN A 66 11.57 10.97 3.14
C ASN A 66 10.17 11.47 3.57
N ILE A 67 9.49 10.72 4.43
CA ILE A 67 8.09 10.99 4.82
C ILE A 67 7.97 12.17 5.79
N PHE A 68 8.87 12.29 6.76
CA PHE A 68 8.85 13.39 7.72
C PHE A 68 9.03 14.79 7.09
N PRO A 69 10.02 15.05 6.21
CA PRO A 69 10.16 16.37 5.59
C PRO A 69 9.05 16.66 4.58
N ILE A 70 8.56 15.67 3.83
CA ILE A 70 7.41 15.87 2.94
C ILE A 70 6.18 16.27 3.76
N SER A 71 5.94 15.59 4.88
CA SER A 71 4.82 15.92 5.76
C SER A 71 4.96 17.30 6.38
N TYR A 72 6.19 17.70 6.74
CA TYR A 72 6.49 19.05 7.25
C TYR A 72 6.28 20.13 6.17
N ALA A 73 6.76 19.90 4.94
CA ALA A 73 6.60 20.81 3.81
C ALA A 73 5.12 20.97 3.42
N VAL A 74 4.35 19.89 3.40
CA VAL A 74 2.91 19.93 3.10
C VAL A 74 2.14 20.65 4.21
N ASN A 75 2.50 20.44 5.47
CA ASN A 75 1.88 21.14 6.60
C ASN A 75 2.18 22.66 6.57
N LYS A 76 3.31 23.07 5.98
CA LYS A 76 3.66 24.47 5.76
C LYS A 76 2.94 25.10 4.55
N CYS A 77 2.72 24.33 3.47
CA CYS A 77 2.04 24.81 2.25
C CYS A 77 0.51 24.75 2.30
N ARG A 78 -0.10 23.92 3.15
CA ARG A 78 -1.56 23.69 3.15
C ARG A 78 -2.15 23.89 4.55
N ARG A 79 -2.91 24.97 4.73
CA ARG A 79 -3.45 25.41 6.05
C ARG A 79 -4.66 24.60 6.56
N GLU A 80 -5.36 23.87 5.70
CA GLU A 80 -6.70 23.32 6.02
C GLU A 80 -6.73 21.85 6.49
N VAL A 81 -5.70 21.05 6.22
CA VAL A 81 -5.67 19.62 6.62
C VAL A 81 -4.28 19.27 7.16
N GLN A 82 -4.09 19.45 8.46
CA GLN A 82 -2.85 19.04 9.12
C GLN A 82 -2.75 17.51 9.15
N ILE A 83 -1.68 16.98 8.56
CA ILE A 83 -1.35 15.55 8.65
C ILE A 83 -0.76 15.32 10.04
N SER A 84 -1.63 14.92 10.98
CA SER A 84 -1.25 14.54 12.34
C SER A 84 -0.17 13.45 12.34
N MET A 85 0.70 13.43 13.35
CA MET A 85 1.77 12.44 13.55
C MET A 85 1.27 10.99 13.41
N LYS A 86 0.03 10.73 13.83
CA LYS A 86 -0.68 9.44 13.64
C LYS A 86 -0.65 8.98 12.18
N ASN A 87 -1.05 9.87 11.27
CA ASN A 87 -1.18 9.58 9.86
C ASN A 87 0.19 9.46 9.19
N GLN A 88 1.21 10.20 9.66
CA GLN A 88 2.58 10.08 9.15
C GLN A 88 3.16 8.70 9.45
N ILE A 89 2.94 8.19 10.67
CA ILE A 89 3.38 6.87 11.09
C ILE A 89 2.63 5.77 10.31
N VAL A 90 1.32 5.91 10.10
CA VAL A 90 0.55 4.99 9.24
C VAL A 90 1.05 5.03 7.79
N LEU A 91 1.37 6.21 7.25
CA LEU A 91 1.89 6.36 5.89
C LEU A 91 3.27 5.70 5.73
N TRP A 92 4.15 5.84 6.73
CA TRP A 92 5.44 5.17 6.76
C TRP A 92 5.30 3.64 6.73
N PHE A 93 4.27 3.12 7.38
CA PHE A 93 4.02 1.69 7.50
C PHE A 93 3.20 1.10 6.33
N SER A 94 2.34 1.88 5.67
CA SER A 94 1.34 1.41 4.69
C SER A 94 1.89 1.06 3.29
N GLY A 95 3.19 1.24 3.03
CA GLY A 95 3.74 1.31 1.68
C GLY A 95 4.59 0.12 1.23
N MET A 96 4.27 -1.12 1.57
CA MET A 96 5.13 -2.24 1.20
C MET A 96 4.53 -3.16 0.14
N ARG A 97 5.06 -3.09 -1.08
CA ARG A 97 5.19 -4.25 -1.98
C ARG A 97 6.43 -4.04 -2.86
N GLY A 98 7.39 -4.97 -2.76
CA GLY A 98 8.74 -4.87 -3.33
C GLY A 98 8.95 -5.50 -4.70
N ALA A 99 7.87 -5.84 -5.41
CA ALA A 99 7.94 -6.50 -6.73
C ALA A 99 8.76 -5.70 -7.75
N VAL A 100 8.69 -4.37 -7.68
CA VAL A 100 9.44 -3.48 -8.57
C VAL A 100 10.95 -3.59 -8.33
N CYS A 101 11.40 -3.65 -7.07
CA CYS A 101 12.82 -3.81 -6.73
C CYS A 101 13.37 -5.14 -7.24
N PHE A 102 12.55 -6.20 -7.13
CA PHE A 102 12.90 -7.51 -7.62
C PHE A 102 13.05 -7.54 -9.15
N ALA A 103 12.10 -6.95 -9.87
CA ALA A 103 12.21 -6.80 -11.32
C ALA A 103 13.47 -6.01 -11.70
N LEU A 104 13.74 -4.90 -11.01
CA LEU A 104 14.89 -4.03 -11.30
C LEU A 104 16.23 -4.77 -11.18
N VAL A 105 16.37 -5.65 -10.18
CA VAL A 105 17.55 -6.50 -10.00
C VAL A 105 17.73 -7.53 -11.13
N LEU A 106 16.62 -8.06 -11.66
CA LEU A 106 16.66 -9.02 -12.77
C LEU A 106 17.11 -8.34 -14.07
N TYR A 107 16.59 -7.14 -14.34
CA TYR A 107 16.92 -6.33 -15.51
C TYR A 107 18.30 -5.67 -15.45
N MET A 108 18.92 -5.58 -14.28
CA MET A 108 20.27 -5.01 -14.16
C MET A 108 21.31 -5.95 -14.77
N GLU A 109 22.03 -5.48 -15.79
CA GLU A 109 23.18 -6.18 -16.38
C GLU A 109 24.45 -5.82 -15.62
N VAL A 110 24.67 -6.54 -14.51
CA VAL A 110 25.92 -6.49 -13.74
C VAL A 110 26.67 -7.80 -13.93
N GLU A 111 27.98 -7.77 -13.75
CA GLU A 111 28.84 -8.95 -13.70
C GLU A 111 28.23 -10.07 -12.84
N LYS A 112 28.31 -11.31 -13.34
CA LYS A 112 27.58 -12.47 -12.81
C LYS A 112 27.83 -12.72 -11.31
N GLU A 113 29.05 -12.47 -10.84
CA GLU A 113 29.39 -12.63 -9.42
C GLU A 113 28.67 -11.62 -8.51
N LYS A 114 28.67 -10.33 -8.87
CA LYS A 114 28.03 -9.28 -8.07
C LYS A 114 26.51 -9.36 -8.16
N LYS A 115 25.97 -9.73 -9.32
CA LYS A 115 24.53 -9.88 -9.54
C LYS A 115 23.90 -10.91 -8.60
N SER A 116 24.58 -12.04 -8.39
CA SER A 116 24.08 -13.10 -7.48
C SER A 116 23.94 -12.62 -6.03
N VAL A 117 24.91 -11.83 -5.54
CA VAL A 117 24.88 -11.26 -4.19
C VAL A 117 23.76 -10.22 -4.07
N ILE A 118 23.63 -9.30 -5.02
CA ILE A 118 22.59 -8.27 -4.97
C ILE A 118 21.19 -8.89 -5.06
N LEU A 119 21.02 -9.90 -5.92
CA LEU A 119 19.75 -10.60 -6.12
C LEU A 119 19.30 -11.31 -4.84
N THR A 120 20.20 -12.05 -4.21
CA THR A 120 19.91 -12.76 -2.95
C THR A 120 19.63 -11.78 -1.82
N THR A 121 20.40 -10.68 -1.72
CA THR A 121 20.17 -9.64 -0.71
C THR A 121 18.76 -9.06 -0.87
N THR A 122 18.38 -8.75 -2.11
CA THR A 122 17.08 -8.16 -2.45
C THR A 122 15.94 -9.14 -2.17
N LEU A 123 16.11 -10.44 -2.49
CA LEU A 123 15.14 -11.48 -2.14
C LEU A 123 14.92 -11.58 -0.63
N VAL A 124 16.00 -11.66 0.14
CA VAL A 124 15.94 -11.72 1.61
C VAL A 124 15.30 -10.45 2.18
N LEU A 125 15.67 -9.28 1.67
CA LEU A 125 15.09 -8.00 2.08
C LEU A 125 13.58 -7.95 1.82
N ILE A 126 13.13 -8.33 0.62
CA ILE A 126 11.71 -8.30 0.26
C ILE A 126 10.93 -9.31 1.11
N LEU A 127 11.45 -10.53 1.28
CA LEU A 127 10.79 -11.57 2.08
C LEU A 127 10.69 -11.17 3.55
N PHE A 128 11.79 -10.72 4.14
CA PHE A 128 11.83 -10.27 5.53
C PHE A 128 10.92 -9.06 5.75
N THR A 129 11.05 -8.01 4.93
CA THR A 129 10.22 -6.81 5.07
C THR A 129 8.76 -7.15 4.88
N THR A 130 8.39 -7.93 3.85
CA THR A 130 7.00 -8.24 3.55
C THR A 130 6.34 -9.11 4.61
N LEU A 131 7.04 -10.11 5.17
CA LEU A 131 6.52 -10.90 6.28
C LEU A 131 6.45 -10.08 7.57
N PHE A 132 7.51 -9.34 7.90
CA PHE A 132 7.58 -8.59 9.15
C PHE A 132 6.58 -7.44 9.18
N LEU A 133 6.62 -6.50 8.23
CA LEU A 133 5.70 -5.36 8.18
C LEU A 133 4.29 -5.79 7.72
N GLY A 134 4.15 -6.82 6.87
CA GLY A 134 2.84 -7.35 6.49
C GLY A 134 2.13 -8.03 7.67
N GLY A 135 2.86 -8.84 8.44
CA GLY A 135 2.34 -9.50 9.64
C GLY A 135 2.08 -8.53 10.80
N THR A 136 2.96 -7.53 10.98
CA THR A 136 2.79 -6.54 12.05
C THR A 136 1.81 -5.41 11.71
N ALA A 137 1.26 -5.35 10.49
CA ALA A 137 0.28 -4.33 10.10
C ALA A 137 -0.99 -4.31 10.95
N MET A 138 -1.59 -5.47 11.21
CA MET A 138 -2.80 -5.55 12.06
C MET A 138 -2.55 -5.07 13.49
N PRO A 139 -1.53 -5.57 14.23
CA PRO A 139 -1.27 -5.07 15.58
C PRO A 139 -0.83 -3.61 15.58
N PHE A 140 -0.10 -3.15 14.56
CA PHE A 140 0.34 -1.76 14.45
C PHE A 140 -0.83 -0.78 14.31
N ILE A 141 -1.81 -1.11 13.45
CA ILE A 141 -3.02 -0.28 13.30
C ILE A 141 -3.83 -0.28 14.59
N SER A 142 -3.96 -1.43 15.26
CA SER A 142 -4.63 -1.53 16.56
C SER A 142 -3.93 -0.67 17.63
N PHE A 143 -2.60 -0.72 17.67
CA PHE A 143 -1.79 0.06 18.59
C PHE A 143 -1.93 1.56 18.36
N ILE A 144 -1.89 2.01 17.09
CA ILE A 144 -2.09 3.42 16.75
C ILE A 144 -3.50 3.87 17.10
N ASN A 145 -4.52 3.06 16.82
CA ASN A 145 -5.91 3.40 17.17
C ASN A 145 -6.08 3.51 18.70
N LYS A 146 -5.35 2.72 19.48
CA LYS A 146 -5.35 2.76 20.96
C LYS A 146 -4.58 3.96 21.52
N CYS A 147 -3.36 4.20 21.05
CA CYS A 147 -2.52 5.32 21.51
C CYS A 147 -3.05 6.69 21.05
N TYR A 148 -3.87 6.69 20.01
CA TYR A 148 -4.30 7.89 19.35
C TYR A 148 -5.74 7.69 18.83
N PRO A 149 -6.75 7.71 19.73
CA PRO A 149 -8.14 7.58 19.33
C PRO A 149 -8.49 8.62 18.25
N ASP A 150 -9.17 8.15 17.22
CA ASP A 150 -9.67 8.98 16.13
C ASP A 150 -10.72 9.97 16.69
N GLU A 151 -10.38 11.26 16.80
CA GLU A 151 -11.40 12.29 17.06
C GLU A 151 -12.33 12.55 15.86
N ARG A 152 -12.18 11.81 14.74
CA ARG A 152 -12.98 12.08 13.52
C ARG A 152 -13.64 10.87 12.85
N PRO A 153 -14.59 10.16 13.50
CA PRO A 153 -15.54 9.32 12.76
C PRO A 153 -16.80 10.07 12.28
N ARG A 154 -17.02 11.34 12.66
CA ARG A 154 -18.33 11.99 12.46
C ARG A 154 -18.60 12.66 11.10
N ARG A 155 -17.59 13.18 10.38
CA ARG A 155 -17.85 13.91 9.11
C ARG A 155 -17.92 13.00 7.87
N ARG A 156 -17.06 11.98 7.74
CA ARG A 156 -17.01 11.12 6.53
C ARG A 156 -18.15 10.09 6.45
N ARG A 157 -18.60 9.55 7.60
CA ARG A 157 -19.82 8.72 7.66
C ARG A 157 -21.08 9.54 7.33
N ARG A 158 -21.18 10.80 7.77
CA ARG A 158 -22.32 11.67 7.43
C ARG A 158 -22.38 12.00 5.94
N SER A 159 -21.26 12.24 5.26
CA SER A 159 -21.27 12.51 3.82
C SER A 159 -21.58 11.26 2.98
N LEU A 160 -21.08 10.08 3.36
CA LEU A 160 -21.41 8.81 2.70
C LEU A 160 -22.88 8.39 2.94
N ARG A 161 -23.40 8.59 4.16
CA ARG A 161 -24.80 8.31 4.50
C ARG A 161 -25.74 9.29 3.79
N ARG A 162 -25.44 10.60 3.78
CA ARG A 162 -26.20 11.60 2.99
C ARG A 162 -26.19 11.31 1.49
N ARG A 163 -25.06 10.83 0.95
CA ARG A 163 -24.97 10.47 -0.47
C ARG A 163 -25.70 9.16 -0.78
N GLY A 164 -25.75 8.21 0.16
CA GLY A 164 -26.60 7.02 0.07
C GLY A 164 -28.08 7.36 0.11
N ASP A 165 -28.51 8.16 1.08
CA ASP A 165 -29.91 8.55 1.26
C ASP A 165 -30.43 9.38 0.08
N ALA A 166 -29.62 10.28 -0.48
CA ALA A 166 -29.98 11.05 -1.68
C ALA A 166 -30.14 10.18 -2.94
N VAL A 167 -29.32 9.13 -3.09
CA VAL A 167 -29.40 8.20 -4.23
C VAL A 167 -30.60 7.26 -4.10
N VAL A 168 -31.01 6.91 -2.88
CA VAL A 168 -32.22 6.11 -2.63
C VAL A 168 -33.49 6.93 -2.92
N MET A 169 -33.56 8.19 -2.47
CA MET A 169 -34.73 9.07 -2.68
C MET A 169 -35.00 9.32 -4.18
N SER A 170 -33.93 9.47 -4.99
CA SER A 170 -34.07 9.66 -6.44
C SER A 170 -34.68 8.43 -7.14
N LYS A 171 -34.33 7.21 -6.68
CA LYS A 171 -34.87 5.97 -7.26
C LYS A 171 -36.30 5.68 -6.86
N THR A 172 -36.73 6.11 -5.68
CA THR A 172 -38.14 6.01 -5.27
C THR A 172 -39.01 6.96 -6.09
N GLN A 173 -38.50 8.16 -6.41
CA GLN A 173 -39.25 9.12 -7.22
C GLN A 173 -39.40 8.70 -8.69
N GLU A 174 -38.40 8.01 -9.26
CA GLU A 174 -38.50 7.46 -10.62
C GLU A 174 -39.48 6.27 -10.74
N MET A 175 -39.70 5.50 -9.66
CA MET A 175 -40.70 4.41 -9.66
C MET A 175 -42.14 4.89 -9.42
N VAL A 176 -42.33 6.02 -8.74
CA VAL A 176 -43.67 6.58 -8.46
C VAL A 176 -44.20 7.44 -9.62
N CYS A 177 -43.33 7.94 -10.50
CA CYS A 177 -43.72 8.80 -11.62
C CYS A 177 -43.82 8.09 -12.99
N ARG A 178 -43.90 6.75 -13.04
CA ARG A 178 -44.31 6.05 -14.27
C ARG A 178 -45.81 5.72 -14.22
N PRO A 179 -46.68 6.42 -14.99
CA PRO A 179 -48.03 5.95 -15.26
C PRO A 179 -48.03 4.66 -16.09
#